data_AF-A0A8K0GJM4-F1
#
_entry.id   AF-A0A8K0GJM4-F1
#
_cell.length_a   1.000
_cell.length_b   1.000
_cell.length_c   1.000
_cell.angle_alpha   90.00
_cell.angle_beta   90.00
_cell.angle_gamma   90.00
#
_symmetry.space_group_name_H-M   'P 1'
#
loop_
_entity.id
_entity.type
_entity.pdbx_description
1 polymer ?
#
loop_
_entity_poly.entity_id
_entity_poly.type
_entity_poly.pdbx_seq_one_letter_code
_entity_poly.pdbx_strand_id
1 'polypeptide(L)'
;MKKTIKRRLIDRFHDDIVISKNWYNQRCNNKEEEEFRILKAASEIIRRHIRTQVYDNKNYPPSDKMLEDVDGSISKLLKFLLSEIILKDKKNKAEIIPNYEKKRKSIEHAIISAVRP
;
A
#
# COMPACT_ATOMS: atom_id res chain seq x y z
N MET A 1 -2.86 36.33 14.45
CA MET A 1 -2.47 35.06 13.77
C MET A 1 -2.79 33.76 14.52
N LYS A 2 -2.76 33.69 15.86
CA LYS A 2 -2.99 32.43 16.62
C LYS A 2 -4.43 31.84 16.56
N LYS A 3 -5.47 32.67 16.34
CA LYS A 3 -6.88 32.21 16.29
C LYS A 3 -7.21 31.36 15.05
N THR A 4 -6.58 31.65 13.90
CA THR A 4 -6.85 30.94 12.63
C THR A 4 -6.25 29.54 12.61
N ILE A 5 -5.09 29.35 13.26
CA ILE A 5 -4.42 28.05 13.36
C ILE A 5 -5.20 27.11 14.28
N LYS A 6 -5.73 27.61 15.41
CA LYS A 6 -6.57 26.81 16.32
C LYS A 6 -7.86 26.33 15.66
N ARG A 7 -8.55 27.16 14.87
CA ARG A 7 -9.75 26.77 14.11
C ARG A 7 -9.46 25.69 13.06
N ARG A 8 -8.41 25.88 12.24
CA ARG A 8 -7.97 24.87 11.26
C ARG A 8 -7.52 23.54 11.88
N LEU A 9 -7.03 23.55 13.12
CA LEU A 9 -6.71 22.31 13.83
C LEU A 9 -8.01 21.60 14.24
N ILE A 10 -8.94 22.33 14.88
CA ILE A 10 -10.21 21.78 15.37
C ILE A 10 -11.04 21.21 14.20
N ASP A 11 -11.11 21.90 13.07
CA ASP A 11 -11.85 21.44 11.88
C ASP A 11 -11.24 20.12 11.34
N ARG A 12 -9.91 20.03 11.27
CA ARG A 12 -9.21 18.81 10.80
C ARG A 12 -9.44 17.61 11.72
N PHE A 13 -9.42 17.83 13.03
CA PHE A 13 -9.73 16.79 14.02
C PHE A 13 -11.21 16.37 13.95
N HIS A 14 -12.12 17.30 13.64
CA HIS A 14 -13.54 16.98 13.48
C HIS A 14 -13.80 16.11 12.25
N ASP A 15 -13.14 16.42 11.13
CA ASP A 15 -13.26 15.65 9.89
C ASP A 15 -12.75 14.21 10.07
N ASP A 16 -11.61 14.02 10.73
CA ASP A 16 -11.07 12.68 11.02
C ASP A 16 -12.03 11.85 11.90
N ILE A 17 -12.70 12.48 12.87
CA ILE A 17 -13.69 11.84 13.74
C ILE A 17 -14.97 11.49 12.97
N VAL A 18 -15.42 12.34 12.05
CA VAL A 18 -16.62 12.11 11.23
C VAL A 18 -16.37 10.99 10.22
N ILE A 19 -15.21 10.96 9.58
CA ILE A 19 -14.80 9.89 8.66
C ILE A 19 -14.69 8.56 9.40
N SER A 20 -14.06 8.57 10.58
CA SER A 20 -13.96 7.41 11.48
C SER A 20 -15.33 6.87 11.89
N LYS A 21 -16.22 7.73 12.40
CA LYS A 21 -17.56 7.31 12.82
C LYS A 21 -18.39 6.76 11.67
N ASN A 22 -18.35 7.41 10.51
CA ASN A 22 -19.09 6.95 9.34
C ASN A 22 -18.60 5.57 8.87
N TRP A 23 -17.30 5.32 8.94
CA TRP A 23 -16.71 4.01 8.63
C TRP A 23 -17.18 2.89 9.59
N TYR A 24 -17.31 3.17 10.89
CA TYR A 24 -17.82 2.19 11.87
C TYR A 24 -19.34 1.99 11.76
N ASN A 25 -20.09 3.03 11.38
CA ASN A 25 -21.54 2.95 11.21
C ASN A 25 -21.97 2.15 9.98
N GLN A 26 -21.07 1.97 9.00
CA GLN A 26 -21.30 1.19 7.79
C GLN A 26 -20.89 -0.29 7.94
N ARG A 27 -20.68 -0.78 9.16
CA ARG A 27 -20.37 -2.19 9.39
C ARG A 27 -21.55 -3.08 9.02
N CYS A 28 -21.28 -4.14 8.27
CA CYS A 28 -22.30 -5.14 7.99
C CYS A 28 -22.51 -6.05 9.21
N ASN A 29 -23.76 -6.47 9.44
CA ASN A 29 -24.09 -7.46 10.46
C ASN A 29 -23.62 -8.87 10.06
N ASN A 30 -23.55 -9.13 8.75
CA ASN A 30 -22.98 -10.35 8.20
C ASN A 30 -21.45 -10.27 8.17
N LYS A 31 -20.78 -11.29 8.71
CA LYS A 31 -19.31 -11.35 8.79
C LYS A 31 -18.66 -11.37 7.42
N GLU A 32 -19.21 -12.13 6.48
CA GLU A 32 -18.64 -12.26 5.13
C GLU A 32 -18.66 -10.92 4.38
N GLU A 33 -19.79 -10.22 4.43
CA GLU A 33 -19.93 -8.90 3.82
C GLU A 33 -18.98 -7.86 4.43
N GLU A 34 -18.75 -7.93 5.75
CA GLU A 34 -17.81 -7.05 6.44
C GLU A 34 -16.36 -7.32 6.01
N GLU A 35 -15.98 -8.58 5.84
CA GLU A 35 -14.67 -8.95 5.29
C GLU A 35 -14.47 -8.39 3.88
N PHE A 36 -15.47 -8.49 3.01
CA PHE A 36 -15.43 -7.90 1.67
C PHE A 36 -15.35 -6.37 1.72
N ARG A 37 -16.05 -5.70 2.65
CA ARG A 37 -15.98 -4.25 2.83
C ARG A 37 -14.57 -3.80 3.21
N ILE A 38 -13.94 -4.50 4.15
CA ILE A 38 -12.55 -4.24 4.57
C ILE A 38 -11.59 -4.48 3.39
N LEU A 39 -11.75 -5.59 2.68
CA LEU A 39 -10.90 -5.94 1.55
C LEU A 39 -11.01 -4.89 0.42
N LYS A 40 -12.23 -4.42 0.13
CA LYS A 40 -12.46 -3.35 -0.85
C LYS A 40 -11.72 -2.07 -0.47
N ALA A 41 -11.85 -1.61 0.77
CA ALA A 41 -11.13 -0.43 1.24
C ALA A 41 -9.60 -0.60 1.20
N ALA A 42 -9.09 -1.77 1.60
CA ALA A 42 -7.68 -2.09 1.50
C ALA A 42 -7.18 -2.05 0.04
N SER A 43 -7.97 -2.61 -0.89
CA SER A 43 -7.64 -2.62 -2.32
C SER A 43 -7.56 -1.20 -2.90
N GLU A 44 -8.45 -0.30 -2.49
CA GLU A 44 -8.47 1.10 -2.94
C GLU A 44 -7.24 1.86 -2.44
N ILE A 45 -6.86 1.65 -1.17
CA ILE A 45 -5.66 2.24 -0.58
C ILE A 45 -4.41 1.81 -1.35
N ILE A 46 -4.26 0.51 -1.61
CA ILE A 46 -3.10 -0.05 -2.31
C ILE A 46 -3.05 0.46 -3.75
N ARG A 47 -4.18 0.38 -4.47
CA ARG A 47 -4.30 0.87 -5.85
C ARG A 47 -3.96 2.35 -5.95
N ARG A 48 -4.47 3.17 -5.03
CA ARG A 48 -4.13 4.60 -4.97
C ARG A 48 -2.64 4.80 -4.77
N HIS A 49 -2.04 4.09 -3.82
CA HIS A 49 -0.61 4.23 -3.52
C HIS A 49 0.28 3.86 -4.71
N ILE A 50 -0.04 2.77 -5.43
CA ILE A 50 0.67 2.37 -6.65
C ILE A 50 0.57 3.46 -7.72
N ARG A 51 -0.61 4.04 -7.91
CA ARG A 51 -0.85 5.07 -8.94
C ARG A 51 -0.22 6.42 -8.62
N THR A 52 -0.11 6.77 -7.34
CA THR A 52 0.52 8.02 -6.89
C THR A 52 2.05 7.94 -6.85
N GLN A 53 2.62 6.77 -7.10
CA GLN A 53 4.05 6.58 -7.07
C GLN A 53 4.69 7.27 -8.29
N VAL A 54 5.51 8.30 -8.01
CA VAL A 54 6.22 9.05 -9.05
C VAL A 54 7.49 8.30 -9.39
N TYR A 55 7.64 7.96 -10.67
CA TYR A 55 8.88 7.41 -11.21
C TYR A 55 9.67 8.55 -11.85
N ASP A 56 10.97 8.58 -11.58
CA ASP A 56 11.85 9.57 -12.20
C ASP A 56 12.05 9.21 -13.68
N ASN A 57 11.36 9.92 -14.55
CA ASN A 57 11.51 9.80 -16.00
C ASN A 57 12.58 10.74 -16.57
N LYS A 58 13.25 11.55 -15.72
CA LYS A 58 14.23 12.54 -16.19
C LYS A 58 15.63 11.95 -16.33
N ASN A 59 15.93 10.90 -15.59
CA ASN A 59 17.24 10.27 -15.58
C ASN A 59 17.12 8.82 -16.05
N TYR A 60 17.48 8.56 -17.31
CA TYR A 60 17.52 7.19 -17.83
C TYR A 60 18.87 6.56 -17.42
N PRO A 61 18.89 5.51 -16.58
CA PRO A 61 20.15 4.91 -16.15
C PRO A 61 20.87 4.24 -17.33
N PRO A 62 22.21 4.13 -17.27
CA PRO A 62 22.98 3.30 -18.21
C PRO A 62 22.45 1.87 -18.27
N SER A 63 22.57 1.20 -19.42
CA SER A 63 22.10 -0.18 -19.66
C SER A 63 22.48 -1.15 -18.55
N ASP A 64 23.68 -0.97 -18.01
CA ASP A 64 24.32 -1.87 -17.05
C ASP A 64 23.71 -1.74 -15.65
N LYS A 65 23.04 -0.62 -15.38
CA LYS A 65 22.40 -0.28 -14.10
C LYS A 65 20.88 -0.20 -14.18
N MET A 66 20.32 -0.47 -15.36
CA MET A 66 18.89 -0.33 -15.63
C MET A 66 18.02 -1.21 -14.74
N LEU A 67 18.57 -2.32 -14.26
CA LEU A 67 17.88 -3.28 -13.38
C LEU A 67 18.24 -3.13 -11.89
N GLU A 68 19.14 -2.23 -11.51
CA GLU A 68 19.60 -2.07 -10.12
C GLU A 68 18.59 -1.31 -9.25
N ASP A 69 17.87 -0.32 -9.80
CA ASP A 69 16.92 0.53 -9.05
C ASP A 69 15.45 0.07 -9.14
N VAL A 70 15.24 -1.20 -9.49
CA VAL A 70 13.91 -1.78 -9.65
C VAL A 70 13.17 -1.84 -8.30
N ASP A 71 13.91 -1.94 -7.19
CA ASP A 71 13.36 -2.03 -5.83
C ASP A 71 12.89 -0.68 -5.25
N GLY A 72 13.48 0.45 -5.65
CA GLY A 72 13.06 1.80 -5.20
C GLY A 72 11.65 2.16 -5.67
N SER A 73 11.20 1.45 -6.71
CA SER A 73 9.97 1.68 -7.43
C SER A 73 8.72 1.01 -6.79
N ILE A 74 8.89 0.26 -5.71
CA ILE A 74 7.86 -0.61 -5.13
C ILE A 74 7.09 0.08 -3.99
N SER A 75 5.76 0.06 -4.06
CA SER A 75 4.87 0.58 -3.03
C SER A 75 5.11 -0.10 -1.67
N LYS A 76 5.36 0.68 -0.61
CA LYS A 76 5.56 0.16 0.76
C LYS A 76 4.36 -0.65 1.25
N LEU A 77 3.14 -0.24 0.88
CA LEU A 77 1.91 -0.93 1.27
C LEU A 77 1.73 -2.25 0.54
N LEU A 78 2.08 -2.30 -0.75
CA LEU A 78 2.05 -3.54 -1.52
C LEU A 78 3.06 -4.56 -0.97
N LYS A 79 4.27 -4.07 -0.65
CA LYS A 79 5.31 -4.88 -0.02
C LYS A 79 4.86 -5.46 1.33
N PHE A 80 4.20 -4.65 2.15
CA PHE A 80 3.63 -5.10 3.42
C PHE A 80 2.58 -6.19 3.20
N LEU A 81 1.58 -5.96 2.34
CA LEU A 81 0.52 -6.93 2.06
C LEU A 81 1.10 -8.27 1.60
N LEU A 82 1.97 -8.27 0.60
CA LEU A 82 2.52 -9.50 0.04
C LEU A 82 3.47 -10.21 1.02
N SER A 83 4.12 -9.47 1.91
CA SER A 83 4.91 -10.08 3.00
C SER A 83 3.99 -10.78 4.01
N GLU A 84 2.85 -10.19 4.37
CA GLU A 84 1.85 -10.82 5.23
C GLU A 84 1.17 -12.03 4.58
N ILE A 85 1.02 -12.05 3.25
CA ILE A 85 0.43 -13.20 2.55
C ILE A 85 1.46 -14.33 2.34
N ILE A 86 2.67 -13.98 1.90
CA ILE A 86 3.64 -14.97 1.40
C ILE A 86 4.60 -15.44 2.50
N LEU A 87 4.97 -14.57 3.43
CA LEU A 87 6.07 -14.79 4.39
C LEU A 87 5.61 -15.06 5.83
N LYS A 88 4.32 -14.86 6.16
CA LYS A 88 3.78 -14.94 7.53
C LYS A 88 4.20 -16.20 8.28
N ASP A 89 4.11 -17.37 7.64
CA ASP A 89 4.43 -18.66 8.27
C ASP A 89 5.84 -19.19 7.93
N LYS A 90 6.66 -18.39 7.21
CA LYS A 90 7.95 -18.83 6.65
C LYS A 90 9.17 -18.23 7.35
N LYS A 91 8.94 -17.49 8.44
CA LYS A 91 9.96 -16.69 9.15
C LYS A 91 11.14 -17.48 9.73
N ASN A 92 11.02 -18.80 9.90
CA ASN A 92 12.03 -19.63 10.58
C ASN A 92 13.02 -20.37 9.65
N LYS A 93 12.92 -20.21 8.32
CA LYS A 93 13.78 -20.95 7.37
C LYS A 93 14.69 -20.01 6.60
N ALA A 94 15.83 -19.64 7.21
CA ALA A 94 16.80 -18.67 6.67
C ALA A 94 17.24 -18.97 5.22
N GLU A 95 17.39 -20.23 4.85
CA GLU A 95 17.75 -20.64 3.47
C GLU A 95 16.63 -20.42 2.44
N ILE A 96 15.39 -20.38 2.89
CA ILE A 96 14.21 -20.37 2.04
C ILE A 96 13.73 -18.94 1.74
N ILE A 97 13.99 -18.01 2.67
CA ILE A 97 13.61 -16.60 2.59
C ILE A 97 14.05 -15.93 1.27
N PRO A 98 15.30 -16.08 0.77
CA PRO A 98 15.74 -15.42 -0.44
C PRO A 98 14.94 -15.80 -1.68
N ASN A 99 14.49 -17.06 -1.77
CA ASN A 99 13.69 -17.54 -2.89
C ASN A 99 12.27 -16.92 -2.85
N TYR A 100 11.64 -16.86 -1.67
CA TYR A 100 10.32 -16.25 -1.54
C TYR A 100 10.35 -14.72 -1.71
N GLU A 101 11.44 -14.06 -1.31
CA GLU A 101 11.67 -12.64 -1.60
C GLU A 101 11.70 -12.38 -3.11
N LYS A 102 12.42 -13.21 -3.89
CA LYS A 102 12.41 -13.11 -5.36
C LYS A 102 11.01 -13.29 -5.94
N LYS A 103 10.25 -14.28 -5.46
CA LYS A 103 8.86 -14.51 -5.89
C LYS A 103 7.95 -13.34 -5.53
N ARG A 104 8.08 -12.80 -4.32
CA ARG A 104 7.33 -11.62 -3.86
C ARG A 104 7.58 -10.44 -4.79
N LYS A 105 8.86 -10.13 -5.07
CA LYS A 105 9.25 -9.04 -5.98
C LYS A 105 8.66 -9.21 -7.38
N SER A 106 8.73 -10.41 -7.94
CA SER A 106 8.12 -10.68 -9.26
C SER A 106 6.62 -10.38 -9.27
N ILE A 107 5.89 -10.79 -8.23
CA ILE A 107 4.46 -10.49 -8.07
C ILE A 107 4.21 -8.99 -7.89
N GLU A 108 5.05 -8.29 -7.11
CA GLU A 108 4.97 -6.84 -6.93
C GLU A 108 5.02 -6.12 -8.28
N HIS A 109 5.99 -6.45 -9.13
CA HIS A 109 6.12 -5.87 -10.46
C HIS A 109 4.97 -6.24 -11.39
N ALA A 110 4.49 -7.48 -11.36
CA ALA A 110 3.35 -7.91 -12.15
C ALA A 110 2.07 -7.12 -11.79
N ILE A 111 1.80 -6.92 -10.50
CA ILE A 111 0.65 -6.14 -10.02
C ILE A 111 0.80 -4.66 -10.40
N ILE A 112 1.99 -4.08 -10.20
CA ILE A 112 2.26 -2.68 -10.56
C ILE A 112 2.02 -2.48 -12.06
N SER A 113 2.54 -3.39 -12.90
CA SER A 113 2.33 -3.37 -14.36
C SER A 113 0.85 -3.41 -14.73
N ALA A 114 0.06 -4.29 -14.09
CA ALA A 114 -1.37 -4.43 -14.38
C ALA A 114 -2.25 -3.29 -13.85
N VAL A 115 -1.82 -2.58 -12.79
CA VAL A 115 -2.60 -1.51 -12.14
C VAL A 115 -2.31 -0.12 -12.73
N ARG A 116 -1.13 0.06 -13.32
CA ARG A 116 -0.76 1.29 -14.02
C ARG A 116 -1.68 1.51 -15.24
N PRO A 117 -2.11 2.75 -15.51
CA PRO A 117 -2.86 3.10 -16.71
C PRO A 117 -2.04 2.91 -17.98
#